data_AF-R0BLG8-F1
#
_entry.id   AF-R0BLG8-F1
#
_cell.length_a   1.000
_cell.length_b   1.000
_cell.length_c   1.000
_cell.angle_alpha   90.00
_cell.angle_beta   90.00
_cell.angle_gamma   90.00
#
_symmetry.space_group_name_H-M   'P 1'
#
loop_
_entity.id
_entity.type
_entity.pdbx_description
1 polymer ?
#
loop_
_entity_poly.entity_id
_entity_poly.type
_entity_poly.pdbx_seq_one_letter_code
_entity_poly.pdbx_strand_id
1 'polypeptide(L)' 'MGENGGVPYFIITAYIAVMTAAGYLIATPAALYVLTTMFAGGGSSTLKGRLLFSVAVAVIIYVIYVYAFGLTLPSGMLFE' A
#
# COMPACT_ATOMS: atom_id res chain seq x y z
N MET A 1 -21.31 -21.46 0.65
CA MET A 1 -20.51 -20.27 0.37
C MET A 1 -19.74 -19.97 1.65
N GLY A 2 -18.46 -20.38 1.72
CA GLY A 2 -17.75 -20.51 3.00
C GLY A 2 -17.50 -19.18 3.69
N GLU A 3 -17.48 -19.21 5.03
CA GLU A 3 -17.28 -18.08 5.97
C GLU A 3 -16.10 -17.15 5.65
N ASN A 4 -15.17 -17.55 4.79
CA ASN A 4 -13.95 -16.79 4.46
C ASN A 4 -14.07 -15.91 3.21
N GLY A 5 -15.20 -15.95 2.48
CA GLY A 5 -15.37 -15.19 1.24
C GLY A 5 -15.34 -13.67 1.45
N GLY A 6 -15.79 -13.17 2.61
CA GLY A 6 -15.90 -11.73 2.88
C GLY A 6 -14.58 -11.03 3.23
N VAL A 7 -13.58 -11.76 3.73
CA VAL A 7 -12.34 -11.18 4.26
C VAL A 7 -11.50 -10.50 3.17
N PRO A 8 -11.25 -11.11 2.00
CA PRO A 8 -10.52 -10.45 0.92
C PRO A 8 -11.24 -9.20 0.39
N TYR A 9 -12.58 -9.24 0.28
CA TYR A 9 -13.36 -8.08 -0.13
C TYR A 9 -13.22 -6.94 0.87
N PHE A 10 -13.33 -7.23 2.17
CA PHE A 10 -13.16 -6.22 3.21
C PHE A 10 -11.77 -5.57 3.17
N ILE A 11 -10.70 -6.35 2.98
CA ILE A 11 -9.34 -5.83 2.88
C ILE A 11 -9.18 -4.91 1.66
N ILE A 12 -9.70 -5.33 0.51
CA ILE A 12 -9.65 -4.53 -0.72
C ILE A 12 -10.48 -3.24 -0.56
N THR A 13 -11.67 -3.32 0.03
CA THR A 13 -12.50 -2.15 0.31
C THR A 13 -11.81 -1.18 1.24
N ALA A 14 -11.19 -1.66 2.33
CA ALA A 14 -10.44 -0.82 3.25
C ALA A 14 -9.25 -0.14 2.54
N TYR A 15 -8.51 -0.89 1.71
CA TYR A 15 -7.42 -0.34 0.91
C TYR A 15 -7.91 0.75 -0.04
N ILE A 16 -9.00 0.52 -0.77
CA ILE A 16 -9.61 1.51 -1.68
C ILE A 16 -10.07 2.74 -0.91
N ALA A 17 -10.71 2.59 0.26
CA ALA A 17 -11.16 3.73 1.06
C ALA A 17 -9.98 4.62 1.49
N VAL A 18 -8.89 4.01 1.98
CA VAL A 18 -7.67 4.75 2.34
C VAL A 18 -7.02 5.37 1.09
N MET A 19 -7.05 4.66 -0.04
CA MET A 19 -6.54 5.13 -1.32
C MET A 19 -7.28 6.39 -1.79
N THR A 20 -8.62 6.39 -1.72
CA THR A 20 -9.45 7.55 -2.07
C THR A 20 -9.19 8.73 -1.13
N ALA A 21 -9.05 8.48 0.18
CA ALA A 21 -8.84 9.55 1.15
C ALA A 21 -7.41 10.13 1.12
N ALA A 22 -6.39 9.27 1.26
CA ALA A 22 -5.02 9.68 1.53
C ALA A 22 -4.09 9.61 0.30
N GLY A 23 -4.53 9.00 -0.80
CA GLY A 23 -3.73 8.94 -2.01
C GLY A 23 -2.58 7.93 -1.97
N TYR A 24 -1.95 7.75 -3.12
CA TYR A 24 -1.11 6.58 -3.44
C TYR A 24 0.16 6.55 -2.61
N LEU A 25 0.75 7.74 -2.42
CA LEU A 25 1.99 7.92 -1.70
C LEU A 25 1.84 7.69 -0.19
N ILE A 26 0.62 7.50 0.33
CA ILE A 26 0.36 7.19 1.74
C ILE A 26 -0.25 5.79 1.87
N ALA A 27 -1.32 5.49 1.13
CA ALA A 27 -2.04 4.23 1.27
C ALA A 27 -1.16 3.02 0.94
N THR A 28 -0.42 3.09 -0.17
CA THR A 28 0.41 1.98 -0.66
C THR A 28 1.58 1.66 0.28
N PRO A 29 2.43 2.62 0.71
CA PRO A 29 3.51 2.29 1.63
C PRO A 29 2.99 1.85 3.01
N ALA A 30 1.85 2.37 3.48
CA ALA A 30 1.24 1.89 4.72
C ALA A 30 0.79 0.43 4.60
N ALA A 31 0.11 0.06 3.51
CA ALA A 31 -0.31 -1.31 3.26
C ALA A 31 0.90 -2.26 3.14
N LEU A 32 1.93 -1.86 2.38
CA LEU A 32 3.18 -2.63 2.26
C LEU A 32 3.87 -2.80 3.62
N TYR A 33 3.88 -1.78 4.47
CA TYR A 33 4.49 -1.86 5.79
C TYR A 33 3.75 -2.83 6.71
N VAL A 34 2.41 -2.81 6.68
CA VAL A 34 1.57 -3.76 7.42
C VAL A 34 1.84 -5.19 6.94
N LEU A 35 1.79 -5.41 5.62
CA LEU A 35 2.02 -6.74 5.04
C LEU A 35 3.42 -7.27 5.37
N THR A 36 4.46 -6.47 5.13
CA THR A 36 5.83 -6.88 5.46
C THR A 36 6.02 -7.14 6.95
N THR A 37 5.30 -6.42 7.81
CA THR A 37 5.36 -6.63 9.26
C THR A 37 4.65 -7.92 9.68
N MET A 38 3.46 -8.20 9.14
CA MET A 38 2.71 -9.42 9.39
C MET A 38 3.48 -10.66 8.93
N PHE A 39 4.07 -10.60 7.74
CA PHE A 39 4.80 -11.73 7.15
C PHE A 39 6.24 -11.88 7.63
N ALA A 40 6.77 -10.94 8.41
CA ALA A 40 8.15 -11.03 8.85
C ALA A 40 8.39 -12.10 9.92
N GLY A 41 7.36 -12.61 10.62
CA GLY A 41 7.36 -13.90 11.33
C GLY A 41 8.65 -14.35 12.04
N GLY A 42 9.36 -13.45 12.74
CA GLY A 42 10.63 -13.78 13.45
C GLY A 42 11.92 -13.68 12.63
N GLY A 43 11.87 -13.24 11.37
CA GLY A 43 13.05 -12.96 10.54
C GLY A 43 13.83 -11.71 10.96
N SER A 44 15.08 -11.59 10.51
CA SER A 44 16.03 -10.51 10.84
C SER A 44 15.68 -9.12 10.28
N SER A 45 14.57 -8.99 9.56
CA SER A 45 14.12 -7.73 8.99
C SER A 45 13.72 -6.75 10.11
N THR A 46 14.41 -5.61 10.20
CA THR A 46 14.12 -4.58 11.20
C THR A 46 12.89 -3.76 10.82
N LEU A 47 12.19 -3.18 11.81
CA LEU A 47 11.05 -2.29 11.56
C LEU A 47 11.42 -1.11 10.64
N LYS A 48 12.61 -0.52 10.85
CA LYS A 48 13.14 0.54 9.98
C LYS A 48 13.37 0.06 8.55
N GLY A 49 13.92 -1.15 8.38
CA GLY A 49 14.14 -1.75 7.06
C GLY A 49 12.82 -1.97 6.30
N ARG A 50 11.78 -2.42 6.99
CA ARG A 50 10.44 -2.62 6.40
C ARG A 50 9.80 -1.30 5.98
N LEU A 51 9.94 -0.25 6.79
CA LEU A 51 9.44 1.07 6.46
C LEU A 51 10.14 1.63 5.21
N LEU A 52 11.49 1.57 5.18
CA LEU A 52 12.27 2.02 4.03
C LEU A 52 11.91 1.24 2.76
N PHE A 53 11.79 -0.08 2.87
CA PHE A 53 11.36 -0.92 1.75
C PHE A 53 9.98 -0.51 1.22
N SER A 54 9.02 -0.32 2.11
CA SER A 54 7.64 0.00 1.74
C SER A 54 7.54 1.35 1.02
N VAL A 55 8.27 2.36 1.50
CA VAL A 55 8.36 3.67 0.87
C VAL A 55 9.08 3.58 -0.47
N ALA A 56 10.23 2.90 -0.53
CA ALA A 56 11.02 2.78 -1.75
C ALA A 56 10.23 2.09 -2.87
N VAL A 57 9.53 0.98 -2.57
CA VAL A 57 8.71 0.26 -3.54
C VAL A 57 7.56 1.13 -4.04
N ALA A 58 6.85 1.83 -3.15
CA ALA A 58 5.77 2.73 -3.55
C ALA A 58 6.30 3.84 -4.49
N VAL A 59 7.44 4.45 -4.17
CA VAL A 59 8.05 5.49 -5.02
C VAL A 59 8.46 4.93 -6.38
N ILE A 60 9.06 3.74 -6.44
CA ILE A 60 9.46 3.10 -7.71
C ILE A 60 8.23 2.87 -8.59
N ILE A 61 7.14 2.32 -8.03
CA ILE A 61 5.90 2.09 -8.77
C ILE A 61 5.30 3.42 -9.24
N TYR A 62 5.26 4.44 -8.37
CA TYR A 62 4.80 5.79 -8.76
C TYR A 62 5.60 6.31 -9.95
N VAL A 63 6.94 6.22 -9.89
CA VAL A 63 7.80 6.73 -10.93
C VAL A 63 7.56 6.03 -12.27
N ILE A 64 7.45 4.69 -12.25
CA ILE A 64 7.19 3.91 -13.46
C ILE A 64 5.80 4.26 -14.02
N TYR A 65 4.74 4.21 -13.21
CA TYR A 65 3.39 4.41 -13.70
C TYR A 65 3.15 5.85 -14.17
N VAL A 66 3.64 6.84 -13.43
CA VAL A 66 3.40 8.25 -13.75
C VAL A 66 4.33 8.74 -14.85
N TYR A 67 5.65 8.50 -14.74
CA TYR A 67 6.61 9.08 -15.67
C TYR A 67 6.92 8.18 -16.87
N ALA A 68 6.95 6.85 -16.70
CA ALA A 68 7.22 5.94 -17.82
C ALA A 68 5.94 5.61 -18.60
N PHE A 69 4.81 5.41 -17.92
CA PHE A 69 3.55 5.03 -18.57
C PHE A 69 2.54 6.18 -18.74
N GLY A 70 2.78 7.35 -18.16
CA GLY A 70 1.88 8.50 -18.29
C GLY A 70 0.52 8.31 -17.61
N LEU A 71 0.43 7.40 -16.63
CA LEU A 71 -0.78 7.13 -15.87
C LEU A 71 -0.91 8.07 -14.67
N THR A 72 -2.13 8.36 -14.26
CA THR A 72 -2.39 9.07 -13.01
C THR A 72 -2.62 8.09 -11.88
N LEU A 73 -2.05 8.39 -10.71
CA LEU A 73 -2.32 7.67 -9.47
C LEU A 73 -3.13 8.57 -8.53
N PRO A 74 -4.00 8.01 -7.68
CA PRO A 74 -4.84 8.82 -6.79
C PRO A 74 -4.00 9.74 -5.89
N SER A 75 -4.26 11.04 -5.92
CA SER A 75 -3.63 12.05 -5.05
C SER A 75 -4.22 12.06 -3.63
N GLY A 76 -5.46 11.60 -3.49
CA GLY A 76 -6.19 11.57 -2.22
C GLY A 76 -6.95 12.86 -1.93
N MET A 77 -8.20 12.72 -1.50
CA MET A 77 -9.09 13.85 -1.17
C MET A 77 -8.60 14.73 -0.01
N LEU A 78 -7.73 14.21 0.88
CA LEU A 78 -7.22 14.96 2.02
C LEU A 78 -6.23 16.08 1.64
N PHE A 79 -5.76 16.10 0.40
CA PHE A 79 -4.77 17.04 -0.10
C PHE A 79 -5.28 17.89 -1.27
N GLU A 80 -6.59 17.85 -1.54
CA GLU A 80 -7.31 18.70 -2.49
C GLU A 80 -8.01 19.88 -1.79
#